data_AF-A0A7W1AHE2-F1
#
_entry.id   AF-A0A7W1AHE2-F1
#
_cell.length_a   1.000
_cell.length_b   1.000
_cell.length_c   1.000
_cell.angle_alpha   90.00
_cell.angle_beta   90.00
_cell.angle_gamma   90.00
#
_symmetry.space_group_name_H-M   'P 1'
#
loop_
_entity.id
_entity.type
_entity.pdbx_description
1 polymer ?
#
loop_
_entity_poly.entity_id
_entity_poly.type
_entity_poly.pdbx_seq_one_letter_code
_entity_poly.pdbx_strand_id
1 'polypeptide(L)'
;MIRSLLVFVAACGSPAGVAPKDTRPGARDVLVGDATKIQRVLRDSVVNGGLRFDDPKCTEQFGVPGEVRRDQLADFARCLAGLQLQPSARQDALGDVIVMKYAPGFEVQARVVNENDGLRLTWIGFASRVQGDLDVPSITHDALEQLRLSGDRRATLDPKIASGLELDTTPGTRAAYTWFKVCLDPAGEISKADPYETTSSKTSTAFAEAIRTWRFRPFVMRGAALPVCAMVRMAYPADAAPPVETLPLPPPPSRSKKRPVVLTSPKLLEGKRIAGSIAIVPDDETKVVIQESGVTRITGQFRMCIDDTGAIESVFPMRSTGLARYDARITAGMLQWKYSPYMVDDQPVPVCTYITFIYSQQGRPVKVVR
;
A
#
# COMPACT_ATOMS: atom_id res chain seq x y z
N MET A 1 8.69 40.84 -41.83
CA MET A 1 7.98 39.55 -41.99
C MET A 1 8.32 38.67 -40.82
N ILE A 2 7.43 38.54 -39.83
CA ILE A 2 7.61 37.65 -38.68
C ILE A 2 6.71 36.44 -38.90
N ARG A 3 7.30 35.26 -39.13
CA ARG A 3 6.56 33.99 -39.24
C ARG A 3 6.30 33.48 -37.83
N SER A 4 5.06 33.58 -37.38
CA SER A 4 4.59 32.92 -36.17
C SER A 4 4.56 31.41 -36.40
N LEU A 5 5.41 30.68 -35.67
CA LEU A 5 5.41 29.22 -35.62
C LEU A 5 4.34 28.78 -34.62
N LEU A 6 3.20 28.28 -35.12
CA LEU A 6 2.20 27.62 -34.29
C LEU A 6 2.67 26.18 -34.00
N VAL A 7 3.01 25.91 -32.73
CA VAL A 7 3.26 24.56 -32.23
C VAL A 7 1.95 24.03 -31.65
N PHE A 8 1.33 23.06 -32.34
CA PHE A 8 0.21 22.31 -31.79
C PHE A 8 0.74 21.20 -30.89
N VAL A 9 0.58 21.37 -29.58
CA VAL A 9 0.77 20.27 -28.62
C VAL A 9 -0.56 19.52 -28.53
N ALA A 10 -0.67 18.43 -29.28
CA ALA A 10 -1.78 17.50 -29.13
C ALA A 10 -1.56 16.66 -27.87
N ALA A 11 -2.21 17.04 -26.77
CA ALA A 11 -2.25 16.22 -25.57
C ALA A 11 -3.23 15.05 -25.80
N CYS A 12 -2.71 13.91 -26.25
CA CYS A 12 -3.46 12.64 -26.28
C CYS A 12 -3.65 12.13 -24.85
N GLY A 13 -4.60 12.70 -24.12
CA GLY A 13 -5.05 12.16 -22.85
C GLY A 13 -5.70 10.79 -23.08
N SER A 14 -5.20 9.76 -22.41
CA SER A 14 -5.86 8.45 -22.38
C SER A 14 -7.32 8.61 -21.99
N PRO A 15 -8.25 7.84 -22.58
CA PRO A 15 -9.67 7.91 -22.23
C PRO A 15 -9.84 7.73 -20.72
N ALA A 16 -10.44 8.74 -20.09
CA ALA A 16 -10.69 8.74 -18.66
C ALA A 16 -11.60 7.55 -18.31
N GLY A 17 -11.18 6.71 -17.35
CA GLY A 17 -12.07 5.75 -16.70
C GLY A 17 -11.78 4.25 -16.90
N VAL A 18 -10.75 3.84 -17.64
CA VAL A 18 -10.33 2.43 -17.61
C VAL A 18 -9.55 2.20 -16.32
N ALA A 19 -10.15 1.49 -15.36
CA ALA A 19 -9.45 1.03 -14.18
C ALA A 19 -8.15 0.31 -14.61
N PRO A 20 -7.00 0.54 -13.93
CA PRO A 20 -5.76 -0.15 -14.28
C PRO A 20 -6.04 -1.66 -14.40
N LYS A 21 -5.72 -2.23 -15.56
CA LYS A 21 -5.88 -3.66 -15.79
C LYS A 21 -5.06 -4.39 -14.74
N ASP A 22 -5.66 -5.35 -14.05
CA ASP A 22 -4.95 -6.24 -13.13
C ASP A 22 -3.85 -6.99 -13.91
N THR A 23 -2.59 -6.63 -13.68
CA THR A 23 -1.44 -7.21 -14.38
C THR A 23 -0.91 -8.45 -13.67
N ARG A 24 -1.43 -8.77 -12.47
CA ARG A 24 -0.87 -9.78 -11.57
C ARG A 24 -0.75 -11.18 -12.19
N PRO A 25 -1.73 -11.70 -12.96
CA PRO A 25 -1.60 -13.03 -13.57
C PRO A 25 -0.40 -13.11 -14.53
N GLY A 26 -0.32 -12.19 -15.51
CA GLY A 26 0.79 -12.19 -16.48
C GLY A 26 2.14 -11.84 -15.86
N ALA A 27 2.15 -10.96 -14.85
CA ALA A 27 3.36 -10.58 -14.13
C ALA A 27 3.98 -11.77 -13.36
N ARG A 28 3.15 -12.60 -12.73
CA ARG A 28 3.61 -13.80 -12.00
C ARG A 28 4.31 -14.80 -12.93
N ASP A 29 3.72 -15.10 -14.08
CA ASP A 29 4.27 -16.06 -15.03
C ASP A 29 5.65 -15.63 -15.57
N VAL A 30 5.86 -14.32 -15.71
CA VAL A 30 7.14 -13.77 -16.16
C VAL A 30 8.19 -13.86 -15.06
N LEU A 31 7.86 -13.48 -13.82
CA LEU A 31 8.84 -13.33 -12.74
C LEU A 31 9.22 -14.65 -12.05
N VAL A 32 8.41 -15.70 -12.20
CA VAL A 32 8.76 -17.09 -11.84
C VAL A 32 9.57 -17.78 -12.97
N GLY A 33 9.82 -17.08 -14.07
CA GLY A 33 10.51 -17.59 -15.25
C GLY A 33 12.04 -17.60 -15.17
N ASP A 34 12.66 -17.99 -16.28
CA ASP A 34 14.10 -17.88 -16.49
C ASP A 34 14.56 -16.43 -16.72
N ALA A 35 15.88 -16.23 -16.77
CA ALA A 35 16.50 -14.92 -16.99
C ALA A 35 16.03 -14.25 -18.29
N THR A 36 15.78 -15.01 -19.35
CA THR A 36 15.30 -14.47 -20.63
C THR A 36 13.88 -13.93 -20.50
N LYS A 37 12.99 -14.64 -19.80
CA LYS A 37 11.63 -14.16 -19.52
C LYS A 37 11.66 -12.88 -18.68
N ILE A 38 12.46 -12.86 -17.61
CA ILE A 38 12.59 -11.71 -16.72
C ILE A 38 13.15 -10.50 -17.48
N GLN A 39 14.21 -10.68 -18.27
CA GLN A 39 14.84 -9.59 -19.02
C GLN A 39 13.86 -8.85 -19.94
N ARG A 40 12.88 -9.55 -20.53
CA ARG A 40 11.87 -8.93 -21.41
C ARG A 40 11.00 -7.87 -20.71
N VAL A 41 10.85 -7.92 -19.39
CA VAL A 41 10.06 -6.93 -18.64
C VAL A 41 10.90 -5.84 -17.98
N LEU A 42 12.24 -5.94 -17.97
CA LEU A 42 13.11 -4.93 -17.33
C LEU A 42 13.29 -3.65 -18.17
N ARG A 43 13.08 -3.72 -19.49
CA ARG A 43 13.12 -2.59 -20.46
C ARG A 43 14.31 -1.63 -20.30
N ASP A 44 14.09 -0.35 -19.99
CA ASP A 44 15.15 0.68 -19.95
C ASP A 44 15.87 0.70 -18.60
N SER A 45 15.10 0.62 -17.51
CA SER A 45 15.61 0.56 -16.15
C SER A 45 14.56 -0.02 -15.20
N VAL A 46 15.06 -0.57 -14.09
CA VAL A 46 14.27 -1.08 -12.97
C VAL A 46 14.90 -0.60 -11.66
N VAL A 47 14.08 -0.26 -10.68
CA VAL A 47 14.57 0.03 -9.33
C VAL A 47 14.65 -1.26 -8.51
N ASN A 48 15.85 -1.60 -8.07
CA ASN A 48 16.10 -2.67 -7.11
C ASN A 48 16.05 -2.10 -5.68
N GLY A 49 15.19 -2.67 -4.84
CA GLY A 49 14.99 -2.29 -3.45
C GLY A 49 15.92 -3.01 -2.46
N GLY A 50 17.08 -3.49 -2.91
CA GLY A 50 18.10 -4.11 -2.05
C GLY A 50 17.88 -5.59 -1.78
N LEU A 51 17.55 -6.38 -2.81
CA LEU A 51 17.37 -7.82 -2.68
C LEU A 51 18.62 -8.50 -2.12
N ARG A 52 18.42 -9.57 -1.33
CA ARG A 52 19.51 -10.43 -0.83
C ARG A 52 19.70 -11.60 -1.78
N PHE A 53 20.90 -11.73 -2.34
CA PHE A 53 21.27 -12.77 -3.28
C PHE A 53 22.15 -13.82 -2.61
N ASP A 54 22.03 -15.06 -3.07
CA ASP A 54 22.96 -16.10 -2.69
C ASP A 54 24.27 -16.02 -3.48
N ASP A 55 24.20 -15.68 -4.76
CA ASP A 55 25.39 -15.52 -5.58
C ASP A 55 26.22 -14.30 -5.09
N PRO A 56 27.53 -14.47 -4.80
CA PRO A 56 28.38 -13.38 -4.32
C PRO A 56 28.50 -12.22 -5.31
N LYS A 57 28.55 -12.50 -6.63
CA LYS A 57 28.63 -11.46 -7.66
C LYS A 57 27.32 -10.67 -7.72
N CYS A 58 26.18 -11.35 -7.63
CA CYS A 58 24.88 -10.69 -7.53
C CYS A 58 24.76 -9.84 -6.27
N THR A 59 25.32 -10.31 -5.15
CA THR A 59 25.35 -9.55 -3.88
C THR A 59 26.21 -8.29 -4.00
N GLU A 60 27.40 -8.41 -4.59
CA GLU A 60 28.30 -7.28 -4.82
C GLU A 60 27.68 -6.23 -5.74
N GLN A 61 27.07 -6.69 -6.84
CA GLN A 61 26.55 -5.80 -7.88
C GLN A 61 25.16 -5.22 -7.56
N PHE A 62 24.30 -5.99 -6.89
CA PHE A 62 22.88 -5.67 -6.70
C PHE A 62 22.39 -5.84 -5.26
N GLY A 63 23.27 -6.08 -4.28
CA GLY A 63 22.88 -6.19 -2.87
C GLY A 63 22.46 -4.85 -2.23
N VAL A 64 22.78 -3.73 -2.87
CA VAL A 64 22.43 -2.37 -2.41
C VAL A 64 21.23 -1.85 -3.22
N PRO A 65 20.24 -1.19 -2.57
CA PRO A 65 19.16 -0.54 -3.29
C PRO A 65 19.66 0.50 -4.32
N GLY A 66 19.06 0.53 -5.50
CA GLY A 66 19.45 1.45 -6.56
C GLY A 66 18.74 1.22 -7.89
N GLU A 67 18.96 2.13 -8.84
CA GLU A 67 18.51 1.93 -10.22
C GLU A 67 19.45 0.97 -10.95
N VAL A 68 18.89 -0.06 -11.57
CA VAL A 68 19.58 -0.97 -12.47
C VAL A 68 19.35 -0.47 -13.89
N ARG A 69 20.42 -0.04 -14.55
CA ARG A 69 20.38 0.57 -15.88
C ARG A 69 20.43 -0.48 -16.98
N ARG A 70 20.12 -0.05 -18.21
CA ARG A 70 20.03 -0.89 -19.41
C ARG A 70 21.20 -1.85 -19.63
N ASP A 71 22.43 -1.39 -19.39
CA ASP A 71 23.67 -2.16 -19.52
C ASP A 71 23.82 -3.27 -18.46
N GLN A 72 23.07 -3.20 -17.36
CA GLN A 72 23.12 -4.13 -16.24
C GLN A 72 21.94 -5.10 -16.21
N LEU A 73 20.90 -4.89 -17.04
CA LEU A 73 19.64 -5.64 -16.96
C LEU A 73 19.79 -7.13 -17.23
N ALA A 74 20.69 -7.54 -18.12
CA ALA A 74 20.93 -8.96 -18.40
C ALA A 74 21.52 -9.68 -17.19
N ASP A 75 22.46 -9.05 -16.49
CA ASP A 75 23.06 -9.59 -15.26
C ASP A 75 22.03 -9.62 -14.13
N PHE A 76 21.26 -8.55 -13.98
CA PHE A 76 20.21 -8.48 -12.98
C PHE A 76 19.12 -9.53 -13.20
N ALA A 77 18.70 -9.76 -14.45
CA ALA A 77 17.73 -10.80 -14.78
C ALA A 77 18.23 -12.21 -14.42
N ARG A 78 19.54 -12.49 -14.61
CA ARG A 78 20.16 -13.74 -14.17
C ARG A 78 20.16 -13.87 -12.65
N CYS A 79 20.50 -12.79 -11.94
CA CYS A 79 20.47 -12.75 -10.48
C CYS A 79 19.05 -12.99 -9.93
N LEU A 80 18.03 -12.35 -10.52
CA LEU A 80 16.63 -12.56 -10.16
C LEU A 80 16.15 -14.00 -10.42
N ALA A 81 16.51 -14.58 -11.56
CA ALA A 81 16.19 -15.97 -11.86
C ALA A 81 16.81 -16.93 -10.83
N GLY A 82 18.04 -16.62 -10.37
CA GLY A 82 18.73 -17.38 -9.33
C GLY A 82 18.04 -17.37 -7.97
N LEU A 83 17.19 -16.37 -7.68
CA LEU A 83 16.39 -16.33 -6.45
C LEU A 83 15.24 -17.35 -6.44
N GLN A 84 14.85 -17.88 -7.60
CA GLN A 84 13.72 -18.80 -7.74
C GLN A 84 12.44 -18.26 -7.08
N LEU A 85 12.05 -17.04 -7.47
CA LEU A 85 10.88 -16.36 -6.93
C LEU A 85 9.61 -17.22 -7.09
N GLN A 86 8.76 -17.20 -6.05
CA GLN A 86 7.49 -17.91 -6.00
C GLN A 86 6.37 -16.94 -5.61
N PRO A 87 5.12 -17.16 -6.04
CA PRO A 87 3.99 -16.38 -5.54
C PRO A 87 3.85 -16.48 -4.02
N SER A 88 3.61 -15.34 -3.34
CA SER A 88 3.18 -15.35 -1.94
C SER A 88 1.71 -15.75 -1.85
N ALA A 89 1.29 -16.28 -0.68
CA ALA A 89 -0.12 -16.48 -0.37
C ALA A 89 -0.85 -15.14 -0.14
N ARG A 90 -0.10 -14.05 0.07
CA ARG A 90 -0.62 -12.70 0.25
C ARG A 90 -0.77 -11.96 -1.08
N GLN A 91 -1.60 -10.93 -1.05
CA GLN A 91 -1.78 -10.00 -2.17
C GLN A 91 -1.34 -8.60 -1.77
N ASP A 92 -1.19 -7.74 -2.77
CA ASP A 92 -1.01 -6.31 -2.55
C ASP A 92 -2.33 -5.57 -2.82
N ALA A 93 -2.55 -4.46 -2.13
CA ALA A 93 -3.71 -3.60 -2.38
C ALA A 93 -3.66 -2.92 -3.75
N LEU A 94 -2.48 -2.81 -4.37
CA LEU A 94 -2.32 -2.33 -5.75
C LEU A 94 -2.44 -3.48 -6.76
N GLY A 95 -3.32 -3.30 -7.76
CA GLY A 95 -3.52 -4.27 -8.85
C GLY A 95 -2.34 -4.42 -9.82
N ASP A 96 -1.33 -3.55 -9.74
CA ASP A 96 -0.08 -3.61 -10.50
C ASP A 96 1.12 -4.06 -9.65
N VAL A 97 0.89 -4.48 -8.40
CA VAL A 97 1.93 -5.03 -7.52
C VAL A 97 1.65 -6.49 -7.23
N ILE A 98 2.65 -7.33 -7.43
CA ILE A 98 2.62 -8.74 -7.01
C ILE A 98 3.48 -8.93 -5.76
N VAL A 99 3.01 -9.78 -4.86
CA VAL A 99 3.78 -10.22 -3.69
C VAL A 99 4.37 -11.59 -4.01
N MET A 100 5.68 -11.72 -3.85
CA MET A 100 6.44 -12.93 -4.10
C MET A 100 7.29 -13.27 -2.88
N LYS A 101 7.78 -14.50 -2.83
CA LYS A 101 8.69 -15.00 -1.81
C LYS A 101 9.84 -15.78 -2.44
N TYR A 102 10.93 -15.90 -1.70
CA TYR A 102 12.04 -16.78 -2.05
C TYR A 102 12.77 -17.27 -0.79
N ALA A 103 13.63 -18.27 -0.94
CA ALA A 103 14.32 -18.90 0.18
C ALA A 103 15.24 -17.92 0.95
N PRO A 104 15.42 -18.11 2.28
CA PRO A 104 14.78 -19.12 3.12
C PRO A 104 13.38 -18.71 3.62
N GLY A 105 12.84 -17.58 3.13
CA GLY A 105 11.55 -17.06 3.57
C GLY A 105 11.40 -15.55 3.39
N PHE A 106 12.19 -14.91 2.52
CA PHE A 106 12.05 -13.49 2.23
C PHE A 106 10.75 -13.22 1.47
N GLU A 107 10.16 -12.05 1.72
CA GLU A 107 9.00 -11.57 0.98
C GLU A 107 9.29 -10.24 0.29
N VAL A 108 8.98 -10.21 -1.00
CA VAL A 108 9.22 -9.07 -1.87
C VAL A 108 7.94 -8.67 -2.58
N GLN A 109 7.86 -7.39 -2.90
CA GLN A 109 6.88 -6.85 -3.84
C GLN A 109 7.58 -6.62 -5.18
N ALA A 110 6.84 -6.73 -6.28
CA ALA A 110 7.30 -6.32 -7.60
C ALA A 110 6.17 -5.55 -8.29
N ARG A 111 6.48 -4.33 -8.76
CA ARG A 111 5.52 -3.47 -9.46
C ARG A 111 5.65 -3.66 -10.97
N VAL A 112 4.63 -4.26 -11.58
CA VAL A 112 4.58 -4.56 -13.00
C VAL A 112 3.43 -3.80 -13.65
N VAL A 113 3.78 -2.79 -14.43
CA VAL A 113 2.80 -1.94 -15.13
C VAL A 113 2.55 -2.46 -16.54
N ASN A 114 1.38 -2.16 -17.09
CA ASN A 114 1.07 -2.42 -18.49
C ASN A 114 1.37 -1.16 -19.31
N GLU A 115 2.32 -1.25 -20.24
CA GLU A 115 2.66 -0.20 -21.19
C GLU A 115 2.26 -0.64 -22.61
N ASN A 116 2.36 0.28 -23.59
CA ASN A 116 1.98 0.01 -24.98
C ASN A 116 2.69 -1.23 -25.56
N ASP A 117 3.97 -1.43 -25.20
CA ASP A 117 4.77 -2.57 -25.71
C ASP A 117 4.65 -3.83 -24.83
N GLY A 118 3.69 -3.87 -23.89
CA GLY A 118 3.46 -4.98 -22.96
C GLY A 118 3.84 -4.68 -21.50
N LEU A 119 4.10 -5.73 -20.72
CA LEU A 119 4.43 -5.61 -19.29
C LEU A 119 5.82 -4.98 -19.07
N ARG A 120 5.94 -4.18 -18.02
CA ARG A 120 7.21 -3.62 -17.53
C ARG A 120 7.33 -3.74 -16.02
N LEU A 121 8.40 -4.37 -15.54
CA LEU A 121 8.81 -4.35 -14.15
C LEU A 121 9.51 -3.01 -13.87
N THR A 122 8.90 -2.18 -13.03
CA THR A 122 9.43 -0.84 -12.70
C THR A 122 10.18 -0.82 -11.38
N TRP A 123 9.85 -1.73 -10.47
CA TRP A 123 10.46 -1.81 -9.14
C TRP A 123 10.32 -3.23 -8.58
N ILE A 124 11.34 -3.72 -7.88
CA ILE A 124 11.29 -4.95 -7.07
C ILE A 124 12.09 -4.78 -5.78
N GLY A 125 11.57 -5.23 -4.63
CA GLY A 125 12.23 -5.07 -3.34
C GLY A 125 11.40 -5.63 -2.19
N PHE A 126 11.90 -5.54 -0.95
CA PHE A 126 11.21 -6.12 0.22
C PHE A 126 9.82 -5.49 0.48
N ALA A 127 8.89 -6.31 0.96
CA ALA A 127 7.46 -5.98 1.06
C ALA A 127 7.10 -4.88 2.09
N SER A 128 8.03 -4.37 2.89
CA SER A 128 7.79 -3.30 3.86
C SER A 128 8.37 -1.95 3.42
N ARG A 129 7.82 -1.39 2.34
CA ARG A 129 8.20 -0.05 1.88
C ARG A 129 7.81 1.00 2.92
N VAL A 130 8.78 1.47 3.71
CA VAL A 130 8.70 2.77 4.38
C VAL A 130 10.10 3.39 4.33
N GLN A 131 10.14 4.69 4.02
CA GLN A 131 11.34 5.49 4.18
C GLN A 131 11.89 5.36 5.62
N GLY A 132 13.21 5.11 5.72
CA GLY A 132 13.94 5.11 6.99
C GLY A 132 14.39 3.75 7.52
N ASP A 133 13.74 2.63 7.15
CA ASP A 133 14.17 1.26 7.53
C ASP A 133 14.44 0.40 6.28
N LEU A 134 15.04 0.98 5.22
CA LEU A 134 15.29 0.26 3.96
C LEU A 134 16.29 -0.89 4.10
N ASP A 135 17.05 -0.92 5.21
CA ASP A 135 18.18 -1.84 5.37
C ASP A 135 17.80 -3.20 5.97
N VAL A 136 16.58 -3.33 6.51
CA VAL A 136 16.13 -4.57 7.15
C VAL A 136 15.23 -5.37 6.20
N PRO A 137 15.67 -6.56 5.75
CA PRO A 137 14.90 -7.36 4.81
C PRO A 137 13.58 -7.83 5.40
N SER A 138 12.56 -7.96 4.55
CA SER A 138 11.25 -8.46 4.96
C SER A 138 11.14 -9.97 4.71
N ILE A 139 10.62 -10.70 5.69
CA ILE A 139 10.28 -12.13 5.59
C ILE A 139 8.77 -12.33 5.49
N THR A 140 8.36 -13.48 4.99
CA THR A 140 6.96 -13.87 4.93
C THR A 140 6.39 -14.01 6.33
N HIS A 141 5.07 -13.90 6.42
CA HIS A 141 4.36 -14.22 7.66
C HIS A 141 4.68 -15.64 8.14
N ASP A 142 4.60 -16.63 7.25
CA ASP A 142 4.88 -18.04 7.59
C ASP A 142 6.30 -18.25 8.12
N ALA A 143 7.30 -17.55 7.54
CA ALA A 143 8.67 -17.63 8.02
C ALA A 143 8.80 -17.04 9.43
N LEU A 144 8.15 -15.91 9.72
CA LEU A 144 8.12 -15.36 11.08
C LEU A 144 7.47 -16.33 12.06
N GLU A 145 6.35 -16.96 11.68
CA GLU A 145 5.67 -17.96 12.53
C GLU A 145 6.56 -19.18 12.82
N GLN A 146 7.31 -19.66 11.83
CA GLN A 146 8.26 -20.75 12.03
C GLN A 146 9.38 -20.40 13.03
N LEU A 147 9.73 -19.12 13.17
CA LEU A 147 10.70 -18.67 14.17
C LEU A 147 10.10 -18.57 15.57
N ARG A 148 8.77 -18.47 15.71
CA ARG A 148 8.11 -18.20 17.00
C ARG A 148 8.31 -19.33 17.99
N LEU A 149 8.75 -18.98 19.19
CA LEU A 149 8.92 -19.88 20.33
C LEU A 149 7.73 -19.80 21.30
N SER A 150 7.19 -18.60 21.50
CA SER A 150 6.05 -18.37 22.40
C SER A 150 5.24 -17.15 21.97
N GLY A 151 4.06 -17.00 22.59
CA GLY A 151 3.10 -15.94 22.31
C GLY A 151 2.00 -16.37 21.34
N ASP A 152 0.78 -15.90 21.57
CA ASP A 152 -0.39 -16.26 20.77
C ASP A 152 -0.65 -15.21 19.67
N ARG A 153 -0.62 -15.64 18.40
CA ARG A 153 -0.97 -14.79 17.25
C ARG A 153 -2.43 -14.35 17.29
N ARG A 154 -3.32 -15.22 17.78
CA ARG A 154 -4.75 -14.94 17.85
C ARG A 154 -5.09 -13.86 18.87
N ALA A 155 -4.10 -13.45 19.68
CA ALA A 155 -4.22 -12.49 20.75
C ALA A 155 -5.44 -12.79 21.61
N THR A 156 -5.29 -13.72 22.54
CA THR A 156 -6.26 -13.89 23.62
C THR A 156 -6.30 -12.58 24.43
N LEU A 157 -7.20 -11.69 24.03
CA LEU A 157 -7.40 -10.39 24.67
C LEU A 157 -8.26 -10.56 25.90
N ASP A 158 -7.98 -9.76 26.93
CA ASP A 158 -8.88 -9.63 28.08
C ASP A 158 -10.29 -9.22 27.58
N PRO A 159 -11.37 -9.86 28.05
CA PRO A 159 -12.74 -9.56 27.60
C PRO A 159 -13.14 -8.08 27.76
N LYS A 160 -12.63 -7.37 28.77
CA LYS A 160 -12.88 -5.92 28.94
C LYS A 160 -12.17 -5.09 27.89
N ILE A 161 -10.96 -5.47 27.49
CA ILE A 161 -10.26 -4.83 26.37
C ILE A 161 -11.02 -5.10 25.07
N ALA A 162 -11.32 -6.38 24.82
CA ALA A 162 -11.99 -6.85 23.61
C ALA A 162 -13.35 -6.18 23.35
N SER A 163 -14.20 -6.08 24.38
CA SER A 163 -15.52 -5.43 24.30
C SER A 163 -15.47 -3.94 23.99
N GLY A 164 -14.32 -3.30 24.22
CA GLY A 164 -14.12 -1.89 23.95
C GLY A 164 -13.32 -1.61 22.67
N LEU A 165 -13.04 -2.63 21.83
CA LEU A 165 -12.38 -2.42 20.54
C LEU A 165 -13.37 -1.91 19.49
N GLU A 166 -12.89 -1.00 18.64
CA GLU A 166 -13.64 -0.55 17.49
C GLU A 166 -13.49 -1.55 16.34
N LEU A 167 -14.63 -2.10 15.91
CA LEU A 167 -14.70 -3.00 14.77
C LEU A 167 -14.73 -2.21 13.46
N ASP A 168 -14.08 -2.74 12.43
CA ASP A 168 -14.32 -2.29 11.06
C ASP A 168 -15.81 -2.45 10.74
N THR A 169 -16.38 -1.42 10.11
CA THR A 169 -17.80 -1.37 9.73
C THR A 169 -18.00 -1.68 8.25
N THR A 170 -16.92 -1.92 7.52
CA THR A 170 -16.97 -2.30 6.11
C THR A 170 -17.75 -3.62 5.98
N PRO A 171 -18.71 -3.72 5.03
CA PRO A 171 -19.49 -4.93 4.84
C PRO A 171 -18.59 -6.16 4.65
N GLY A 172 -18.84 -7.20 5.45
CA GLY A 172 -18.06 -8.45 5.40
C GLY A 172 -16.82 -8.48 6.31
N THR A 173 -16.44 -7.36 6.93
CA THR A 173 -15.32 -7.30 7.87
C THR A 173 -15.81 -6.77 9.21
N ARG A 174 -16.28 -7.66 10.10
CA ARG A 174 -16.64 -7.29 11.49
C ARG A 174 -15.51 -7.67 12.43
N ALA A 175 -14.36 -7.02 12.25
CA ALA A 175 -13.17 -7.28 13.05
C ALA A 175 -12.50 -5.98 13.46
N ALA A 176 -11.99 -5.91 14.69
CA ALA A 176 -10.94 -4.99 15.03
C ALA A 176 -9.63 -5.58 14.50
N TYR A 177 -8.81 -4.80 13.80
CA TYR A 177 -7.52 -5.30 13.32
C TYR A 177 -6.45 -4.23 13.32
N THR A 178 -5.20 -4.68 13.37
CA THR A 178 -4.03 -3.85 13.14
C THR A 178 -3.00 -4.63 12.32
N TRP A 179 -2.50 -4.01 11.26
CA TRP A 179 -1.27 -4.40 10.59
C TRP A 179 -0.08 -3.82 11.35
N PHE A 180 0.89 -4.67 11.68
CA PHE A 180 2.15 -4.28 12.28
C PHE A 180 3.31 -4.57 11.35
N LYS A 181 4.34 -3.72 11.39
CA LYS A 181 5.70 -4.10 10.99
C LYS A 181 6.43 -4.58 12.26
N VAL A 182 6.58 -5.89 12.39
CA VAL A 182 7.31 -6.51 13.50
C VAL A 182 8.74 -6.79 13.04
N CYS A 183 9.73 -6.25 13.74
CA CYS A 183 11.14 -6.44 13.42
C CYS A 183 11.83 -7.21 14.53
N LEU A 184 12.63 -8.21 14.12
CA LEU A 184 13.52 -8.98 14.97
C LEU A 184 14.95 -8.48 14.78
N ASP A 185 15.70 -8.40 15.88
CA ASP A 185 17.14 -8.22 15.84
C ASP A 185 17.87 -9.55 15.53
N PRO A 186 19.21 -9.58 15.41
CA PRO A 186 19.95 -10.82 15.18
C PRO A 186 19.82 -11.87 16.31
N ALA A 187 19.39 -11.50 17.51
CA ALA A 187 19.13 -12.47 18.59
C ALA A 187 17.73 -13.09 18.49
N GLY A 188 16.88 -12.60 17.59
CA GLY A 188 15.47 -13.00 17.50
C GLY A 188 14.57 -12.25 18.48
N GLU A 189 15.09 -11.22 19.16
CA GLU A 189 14.28 -10.38 20.03
C GLU A 189 13.53 -9.32 19.22
N ILE A 190 12.32 -8.95 19.67
CA ILE A 190 11.51 -7.94 18.99
C ILE A 190 12.14 -6.57 19.24
N SER A 191 12.81 -6.04 18.21
CA SER A 191 13.37 -4.68 18.24
C SER A 191 12.30 -3.62 17.94
N LYS A 192 11.25 -3.99 17.20
CA LYS A 192 10.19 -3.06 16.79
C LYS A 192 8.85 -3.75 16.56
N ALA A 193 7.75 -3.09 16.92
CA ALA A 193 6.38 -3.49 16.59
C ALA A 193 5.55 -2.25 16.27
N ASP A 194 5.76 -1.67 15.08
CA ASP A 194 5.11 -0.43 14.68
C ASP A 194 3.72 -0.73 14.08
N PRO A 195 2.64 -0.10 14.56
CA PRO A 195 1.36 -0.16 13.87
C PRO A 195 1.46 0.57 12.53
N TYR A 196 0.83 0.00 11.51
CA TYR A 196 0.86 0.48 10.13
C TYR A 196 -0.53 0.96 9.69
N GLU A 197 -1.50 0.06 9.80
CA GLU A 197 -2.91 0.31 9.50
C GLU A 197 -3.75 -0.31 10.61
N THR A 198 -4.71 0.43 11.16
CA THR A 198 -5.46 0.02 12.35
C THR A 198 -6.91 0.48 12.28
N THR A 199 -7.81 -0.29 12.92
CA THR A 199 -9.20 0.15 13.09
C THR A 199 -9.33 1.28 14.11
N SER A 200 -8.48 1.28 15.15
CA SER A 200 -8.40 2.37 16.14
C SER A 200 -7.03 2.37 16.85
N SER A 201 -6.71 3.46 17.54
CA SER A 201 -5.52 3.54 18.40
C SER A 201 -5.57 2.50 19.53
N LYS A 202 -6.74 2.34 20.17
CA LYS A 202 -6.95 1.34 21.22
C LYS A 202 -6.70 -0.09 20.72
N THR A 203 -7.16 -0.41 19.50
CA THR A 203 -6.87 -1.70 18.85
C THR A 203 -5.36 -1.91 18.68
N SER A 204 -4.64 -0.91 18.15
CA SER A 204 -3.19 -1.03 17.98
C SER A 204 -2.44 -1.15 19.30
N THR A 205 -2.85 -0.44 20.35
CA THR A 205 -2.20 -0.56 21.67
C THR A 205 -2.39 -1.96 22.26
N ALA A 206 -3.62 -2.47 22.25
CA ALA A 206 -3.92 -3.81 22.78
C ALA A 206 -3.15 -4.91 22.04
N PHE A 207 -3.07 -4.84 20.70
CA PHE A 207 -2.31 -5.82 19.93
C PHE A 207 -0.79 -5.64 20.05
N ALA A 208 -0.28 -4.41 20.19
CA ALA A 208 1.14 -4.18 20.44
C ALA A 208 1.58 -4.79 21.77
N GLU A 209 0.77 -4.68 22.83
CA GLU A 209 1.02 -5.34 24.10
C GLU A 209 1.08 -6.86 23.96
N ALA A 210 0.15 -7.45 23.20
CA ALA A 210 0.19 -8.89 22.90
C ALA A 210 1.48 -9.28 22.15
N ILE A 211 1.89 -8.52 21.12
CA ILE A 211 3.12 -8.78 20.35
C ILE A 211 4.36 -8.77 21.24
N ARG A 212 4.47 -7.86 22.21
CA ARG A 212 5.63 -7.78 23.12
C ARG A 212 5.86 -9.05 23.95
N THR A 213 4.85 -9.89 24.10
CA THR A 213 4.96 -11.19 24.78
C THR A 213 5.56 -12.28 23.90
N TRP A 214 5.63 -12.07 22.59
CA TRP A 214 6.14 -13.08 21.66
C TRP A 214 7.66 -13.23 21.79
N ARG A 215 8.15 -14.44 21.56
CA ARG A 215 9.59 -14.75 21.50
C ARG A 215 9.89 -15.52 20.24
N PHE A 216 11.06 -15.31 19.67
CA PHE A 216 11.47 -15.92 18.41
C PHE A 216 12.88 -16.48 18.49
N ARG A 217 13.17 -17.45 17.61
CA ARG A 217 14.53 -17.83 17.26
C ARG A 217 15.13 -16.77 16.33
N PRO A 218 16.46 -16.58 16.33
CA PRO A 218 17.15 -15.82 15.30
C PRO A 218 16.78 -16.28 13.89
N PHE A 219 16.59 -15.34 12.97
CA PHE A 219 16.55 -15.67 11.55
C PHE A 219 17.97 -15.84 11.03
N VAL A 220 18.34 -17.06 10.62
CA VAL A 220 19.69 -17.41 10.19
C VAL A 220 19.74 -17.60 8.68
N MET A 221 20.71 -16.95 8.04
CA MET A 221 21.05 -17.14 6.63
C MET A 221 22.55 -17.35 6.51
N ARG A 222 22.97 -18.44 5.85
CA ARG A 222 24.40 -18.80 5.67
C ARG A 222 25.18 -18.85 6.99
N GLY A 223 24.54 -19.35 8.05
CA GLY A 223 25.14 -19.44 9.39
C GLY A 223 25.24 -18.12 10.15
N ALA A 224 24.85 -16.99 9.55
CA ALA A 224 24.79 -15.70 10.21
C ALA A 224 23.35 -15.35 10.59
N ALA A 225 23.14 -14.90 11.82
CA ALA A 225 21.86 -14.34 12.23
C ALA A 225 21.70 -12.92 11.66
N LEU A 226 20.52 -12.62 11.13
CA LEU A 226 20.21 -11.35 10.47
C LEU A 226 19.01 -10.67 11.14
N PRO A 227 19.00 -9.33 11.21
CA PRO A 227 17.78 -8.62 11.54
C PRO A 227 16.79 -8.78 10.38
N VAL A 228 15.52 -8.96 10.69
CA VAL A 228 14.44 -9.13 9.71
C VAL A 228 13.19 -8.42 10.19
N CYS A 229 12.31 -8.03 9.26
CA CYS A 229 10.96 -7.58 9.60
C CYS A 229 9.91 -8.44 8.92
N ALA A 230 8.68 -8.43 9.41
CA ALA A 230 7.53 -8.99 8.72
C ALA A 230 6.31 -8.09 8.92
N MET A 231 5.46 -8.04 7.90
CA MET A 231 4.11 -7.49 8.05
C MET A 231 3.24 -8.56 8.70
N VAL A 232 2.59 -8.22 9.81
CA VAL A 232 1.71 -9.12 10.56
C VAL A 232 0.37 -8.45 10.76
N ARG A 233 -0.70 -9.13 10.35
CA ARG A 233 -2.06 -8.71 10.69
C ARG A 233 -2.54 -9.45 11.94
N MET A 234 -2.98 -8.67 12.92
CA MET A 234 -3.70 -9.14 14.09
C MET A 234 -5.15 -8.72 13.97
N ALA A 235 -6.07 -9.61 14.34
CA ALA A 235 -7.51 -9.37 14.24
C ALA A 235 -8.24 -9.94 15.44
N TYR A 236 -9.35 -9.30 15.81
CA TYR A 236 -10.28 -9.75 16.83
C TYR A 236 -11.73 -9.63 16.31
N PRO A 237 -12.55 -10.70 16.39
CA PRO A 237 -12.12 -12.06 16.75
C PRO A 237 -11.15 -12.62 15.69
N ALA A 238 -10.28 -13.56 16.08
CA ALA A 238 -9.17 -14.01 15.24
C ALA A 238 -9.62 -14.71 13.94
N ASP A 239 -10.77 -15.38 13.99
CA ASP A 239 -11.42 -16.05 12.86
C ASP A 239 -12.08 -15.09 11.86
N ALA A 240 -12.24 -13.81 12.22
CA ALA A 240 -12.72 -12.78 11.31
C ALA A 240 -11.62 -12.20 10.40
N ALA A 241 -10.40 -12.71 10.48
CA ALA A 241 -9.36 -12.39 9.50
C ALA A 241 -9.70 -13.00 8.13
N PRO A 242 -9.69 -12.25 7.01
CA PRO A 242 -9.73 -12.79 5.67
C PRO A 242 -8.76 -13.95 5.47
N PRO A 243 -9.17 -15.00 4.72
CA PRO A 243 -8.33 -16.15 4.42
C PRO A 243 -7.12 -15.78 3.56
N VAL A 244 -7.24 -14.70 2.77
CA VAL A 244 -6.15 -14.14 1.97
C VAL A 244 -5.85 -12.74 2.47
N GLU A 245 -4.67 -12.56 3.04
CA GLU A 245 -4.23 -11.25 3.49
C GLU A 245 -3.82 -10.37 2.31
N THR A 246 -4.27 -9.11 2.35
CA THR A 246 -3.84 -8.07 1.42
C THR A 246 -2.95 -7.10 2.18
N LEU A 247 -1.69 -6.96 1.76
CA LEU A 247 -0.74 -6.04 2.37
C LEU A 247 -1.25 -4.59 2.25
N PRO A 248 -1.17 -3.80 3.32
CA PRO A 248 -1.63 -2.42 3.32
C PRO A 248 -0.70 -1.55 2.47
N LEU A 249 -1.24 -0.46 1.94
CA LEU A 249 -0.47 0.49 1.15
C LEU A 249 0.49 1.28 2.03
N PRO A 250 1.71 1.57 1.55
CA PRO A 250 2.63 2.37 2.33
C PRO A 250 2.11 3.77 2.58
N PRO A 251 2.17 4.25 3.85
CA PRO A 251 1.82 5.63 4.13
C PRO A 251 2.77 6.52 3.32
N PRO A 252 2.26 7.63 2.77
CA PRO A 252 3.12 8.57 2.08
C PRO A 252 4.15 9.14 3.06
N PRO A 253 5.30 9.62 2.56
CA PRO A 253 6.26 10.38 3.36
C PRO A 253 5.56 11.50 4.13
N SER A 254 5.85 11.62 5.43
CA SER A 254 5.39 12.74 6.25
C SER A 254 6.52 13.73 6.52
N ARG A 255 6.19 15.03 6.46
CA ARG A 255 7.06 16.16 6.81
C ARG A 255 7.41 16.16 8.29
N SER A 256 6.54 15.64 9.15
CA SER A 256 6.78 15.53 10.60
C SER A 256 7.91 14.55 10.96
N LYS A 257 8.43 13.79 9.99
CA LYS A 257 9.35 12.64 10.17
C LYS A 257 8.79 11.50 11.04
N LYS A 258 7.63 11.69 11.68
CA LYS A 258 6.86 10.63 12.34
C LYS A 258 6.14 9.81 11.29
N ARG A 259 5.95 8.51 11.55
CA ARG A 259 5.21 7.63 10.65
C ARG A 259 3.71 7.85 10.82
N PRO A 260 2.96 8.12 9.73
CA PRO A 260 1.52 8.19 9.81
C PRO A 260 0.91 6.84 10.19
N VAL A 261 -0.04 6.84 11.11
CA VAL A 261 -0.90 5.68 11.37
C VAL A 261 -2.06 5.72 10.37
N VAL A 262 -2.33 4.63 9.65
CA VAL A 262 -3.49 4.57 8.74
C VAL A 262 -4.72 4.11 9.51
N LEU A 263 -5.74 4.96 9.58
CA LEU A 263 -7.05 4.69 10.17
C LEU A 263 -8.01 4.22 9.09
N THR A 264 -8.58 3.03 9.27
CA THR A 264 -9.48 2.41 8.29
C THR A 264 -10.87 3.03 8.27
N SER A 265 -11.29 3.63 9.39
CA SER A 265 -12.59 4.31 9.53
C SER A 265 -12.44 5.83 9.47
N PRO A 266 -13.01 6.50 8.46
CA PRO A 266 -13.04 7.96 8.38
C PRO A 266 -13.76 8.64 9.54
N LYS A 267 -14.70 7.94 10.18
CA LYS A 267 -15.52 8.47 11.27
C LYS A 267 -14.67 8.92 12.46
N LEU A 268 -13.52 8.28 12.66
CA LEU A 268 -12.54 8.65 13.68
C LEU A 268 -11.96 10.05 13.50
N LEU A 269 -11.85 10.50 12.24
CA LEU A 269 -11.39 11.85 11.92
C LEU A 269 -12.53 12.83 11.68
N GLU A 270 -13.70 12.37 11.26
CA GLU A 270 -14.80 13.26 10.91
C GLU A 270 -15.23 14.17 12.07
N GLY A 271 -15.30 13.63 13.30
CA GLY A 271 -15.59 14.42 14.50
C GLY A 271 -14.46 15.37 14.93
N LYS A 272 -13.28 15.28 14.30
CA LYS A 272 -12.12 16.15 14.55
C LYS A 272 -11.98 17.25 13.50
N ARG A 273 -12.80 17.28 12.45
CA ARG A 273 -12.74 18.34 11.43
C ARG A 273 -13.24 19.65 12.01
N ILE A 274 -12.39 20.68 11.98
CA ILE A 274 -12.69 22.04 12.48
C ILE A 274 -12.94 23.06 11.36
N ALA A 275 -12.55 22.76 10.11
CA ALA A 275 -12.87 23.60 8.95
C ALA A 275 -12.97 22.77 7.66
N GLY A 276 -13.66 23.33 6.67
CA GLY A 276 -13.86 22.73 5.34
C GLY A 276 -15.18 21.96 5.19
N SER A 277 -15.74 21.99 3.98
CA SER A 277 -17.01 21.32 3.65
C SER A 277 -16.78 19.89 3.17
N ILE A 278 -17.59 18.94 3.66
CA ILE A 278 -17.67 17.58 3.10
C ILE A 278 -18.37 17.52 1.76
N ALA A 279 -19.25 18.48 1.49
CA ALA A 279 -20.07 18.51 0.29
C ALA A 279 -19.24 19.11 -0.85
N ILE A 280 -18.28 18.34 -1.35
CA ILE A 280 -17.57 18.67 -2.59
C ILE A 280 -18.35 18.07 -3.74
N VAL A 281 -19.12 18.90 -4.44
CA VAL A 281 -19.94 18.50 -5.59
C VAL A 281 -19.24 18.85 -6.91
N PRO A 282 -19.55 18.16 -8.03
CA PRO A 282 -19.04 18.54 -9.34
C PRO A 282 -19.48 19.96 -9.72
N ASP A 283 -18.70 20.64 -10.57
CA ASP A 283 -19.16 21.87 -11.21
C ASP A 283 -20.19 21.58 -12.30
N ASP A 284 -20.88 22.61 -12.79
CA ASP A 284 -22.02 22.43 -13.70
C ASP A 284 -21.61 21.82 -15.04
N GLU A 285 -20.43 22.17 -15.57
CA GLU A 285 -19.88 21.53 -16.77
C GLU A 285 -19.67 20.02 -16.55
N THR A 286 -19.09 19.64 -15.41
CA THR A 286 -18.90 18.23 -15.05
C THR A 286 -20.23 17.51 -14.85
N LYS A 287 -21.25 18.16 -14.26
CA LYS A 287 -22.61 17.59 -14.13
C LYS A 287 -23.25 17.32 -15.49
N VAL A 288 -23.04 18.21 -16.46
CA VAL A 288 -23.50 18.00 -17.85
C VAL A 288 -22.82 16.77 -18.45
N VAL A 289 -21.50 16.61 -18.30
CA VAL A 289 -20.78 15.42 -18.77
C VAL A 289 -21.30 14.14 -18.11
N ILE A 290 -21.54 14.16 -16.79
CA ILE A 290 -22.16 13.02 -16.08
C ILE A 290 -23.54 12.72 -16.67
N GLN A 291 -24.35 13.74 -16.94
CA GLN A 291 -25.69 13.60 -17.49
C GLN A 291 -25.68 13.01 -18.91
N GLU A 292 -24.81 13.51 -19.78
CA GLU A 292 -24.68 13.08 -21.17
C GLU A 292 -24.12 11.66 -21.28
N SER A 293 -23.25 11.26 -20.36
CA SER A 293 -22.75 9.87 -20.28
C SER A 293 -23.80 8.84 -19.84
N GLY A 294 -24.97 9.28 -19.36
CA GLY A 294 -26.01 8.40 -18.81
C GLY A 294 -25.64 7.78 -17.45
N VAL A 295 -24.49 8.11 -16.88
CA VAL A 295 -24.05 7.63 -15.57
C VAL A 295 -24.80 8.37 -14.46
N THR A 296 -25.58 7.67 -13.66
CA THR A 296 -26.37 8.26 -12.57
C THR A 296 -25.64 8.34 -11.24
N ARG A 297 -24.51 7.62 -11.13
CA ARG A 297 -23.72 7.50 -9.90
C ARG A 297 -22.25 7.32 -10.22
N ILE A 298 -21.41 8.15 -9.61
CA ILE A 298 -19.95 8.02 -9.64
C ILE A 298 -19.41 7.91 -8.23
N THR A 299 -18.35 7.12 -8.08
CA THR A 299 -17.69 6.87 -6.79
C THR A 299 -16.20 7.06 -6.95
N GLY A 300 -15.60 7.90 -6.10
CA GLY A 300 -14.15 8.04 -5.97
C GLY A 300 -13.71 7.67 -4.56
N GLN A 301 -12.48 7.20 -4.42
CA GLN A 301 -11.85 6.92 -3.13
C GLN A 301 -10.52 7.65 -3.06
N PHE A 302 -10.28 8.37 -1.98
CA PHE A 302 -9.13 9.22 -1.79
C PHE A 302 -8.49 8.90 -0.45
N ARG A 303 -7.17 8.72 -0.43
CA ARG A 303 -6.40 8.65 0.80
C ARG A 303 -5.99 10.05 1.19
N MET A 304 -6.29 10.44 2.41
CA MET A 304 -5.93 11.74 2.98
C MET A 304 -5.03 11.51 4.18
N CYS A 305 -3.97 12.30 4.30
CA CYS A 305 -3.11 12.30 5.46
C CYS A 305 -3.06 13.69 6.09
N ILE A 306 -3.15 13.72 7.42
CA ILE A 306 -2.94 14.91 8.23
C ILE A 306 -1.64 14.77 9.02
N ASP A 307 -0.95 15.89 9.24
CA ASP A 307 0.22 15.93 10.10
C ASP A 307 -0.16 16.01 11.59
N ASP A 308 0.85 16.06 12.46
CA ASP A 308 0.66 16.15 13.91
C ASP A 308 0.11 17.50 14.38
N THR A 309 -0.07 18.48 13.50
CA THR A 309 -0.79 19.73 13.80
C THR A 309 -2.27 19.67 13.40
N GLY A 310 -2.68 18.60 12.71
CA GLY A 310 -4.03 18.45 12.15
C GLY A 310 -4.22 19.17 10.80
N ALA A 311 -3.14 19.66 10.18
CA ALA A 311 -3.18 20.20 8.83
C ALA A 311 -3.14 19.06 7.80
N ILE A 312 -3.83 19.24 6.66
CA ILE A 312 -3.74 18.29 5.55
C ILE A 312 -2.32 18.34 4.97
N GLU A 313 -1.66 17.20 4.99
CA GLU A 313 -0.34 17.03 4.41
C GLU A 313 -0.42 16.55 2.98
N SER A 314 -1.33 15.63 2.69
CA SER A 314 -1.49 15.08 1.34
C SER A 314 -2.87 14.49 1.10
N VAL A 315 -3.26 14.48 -0.18
CA VAL A 315 -4.47 13.84 -0.69
C VAL A 315 -4.10 13.09 -1.97
N PHE A 316 -4.34 11.79 -1.98
CA PHE A 316 -4.01 10.91 -3.10
C PHE A 316 -5.28 10.19 -3.60
N PRO A 317 -5.63 10.30 -4.89
CA PRO A 317 -6.72 9.51 -5.45
C PRO A 317 -6.30 8.02 -5.46
N MET A 318 -7.07 7.20 -4.76
CA MET A 318 -6.92 5.74 -4.76
C MET A 318 -7.76 5.11 -5.87
N ARG A 319 -8.97 5.64 -6.05
CA ARG A 319 -9.89 5.29 -7.14
C ARG A 319 -10.47 6.58 -7.71
N SER A 320 -10.21 6.81 -8.99
CA SER A 320 -10.79 7.93 -9.75
C SER A 320 -12.30 7.81 -9.85
N THR A 321 -12.99 8.96 -9.89
CA THR A 321 -14.42 9.03 -10.24
C THR A 321 -14.70 8.74 -11.72
N GLY A 322 -13.66 8.63 -12.54
CA GLY A 322 -13.73 8.58 -14.00
C GLY A 322 -13.71 9.97 -14.65
N LEU A 323 -13.73 11.05 -13.86
CA LEU A 323 -13.78 12.43 -14.35
C LEU A 323 -12.64 13.25 -13.72
N ALA A 324 -11.55 13.42 -14.48
CA ALA A 324 -10.33 14.07 -13.99
C ALA A 324 -10.57 15.46 -13.38
N ARG A 325 -11.47 16.26 -13.97
CA ARG A 325 -11.85 17.58 -13.43
C ARG A 325 -12.52 17.49 -12.07
N TYR A 326 -13.36 16.47 -11.87
CA TYR A 326 -14.00 16.25 -10.57
C TYR A 326 -13.02 15.75 -9.53
N ASP A 327 -12.14 14.81 -9.90
CA ASP A 327 -11.09 14.31 -9.00
C ASP A 327 -10.19 15.46 -8.52
N ALA A 328 -9.76 16.34 -9.43
CA ALA A 328 -8.98 17.53 -9.09
C ALA A 328 -9.75 18.46 -8.14
N ARG A 329 -11.06 18.64 -8.36
CA ARG A 329 -11.93 19.43 -7.47
C ARG A 329 -12.07 18.81 -6.08
N ILE A 330 -12.23 17.49 -5.99
CA ILE A 330 -12.26 16.76 -4.71
C ILE A 330 -10.93 16.96 -3.98
N THR A 331 -9.81 16.71 -4.65
CA THR A 331 -8.46 16.91 -4.08
C THR A 331 -8.27 18.34 -3.59
N ALA A 332 -8.60 19.35 -4.41
CA ALA A 332 -8.47 20.76 -4.03
C ALA A 332 -9.37 21.12 -2.83
N GLY A 333 -10.61 20.62 -2.79
CA GLY A 333 -11.52 20.87 -1.68
C GLY A 333 -11.06 20.20 -0.38
N MET A 334 -10.55 18.96 -0.45
CA MET A 334 -10.00 18.24 0.70
C MET A 334 -8.77 18.94 1.28
N LEU A 335 -7.90 19.51 0.44
CA LEU A 335 -6.72 20.26 0.87
C LEU A 335 -7.06 21.52 1.69
N GLN A 336 -8.31 22.01 1.62
CA GLN A 336 -8.79 23.14 2.44
C GLN A 336 -9.33 22.73 3.81
N TRP A 337 -9.44 21.43 4.08
CA TRP A 337 -9.92 20.96 5.37
C TRP A 337 -8.90 21.24 6.47
N LYS A 338 -9.37 21.37 7.71
CA LYS A 338 -8.52 21.43 8.90
C LYS A 338 -9.09 20.52 9.96
N TYR A 339 -8.22 19.88 10.71
CA TYR A 339 -8.57 18.97 11.79
C TYR A 339 -7.92 19.42 13.10
N SER A 340 -8.52 19.06 14.22
CA SER A 340 -7.79 19.00 15.48
C SER A 340 -6.74 17.87 15.39
N PRO A 341 -5.55 18.02 16.00
CA PRO A 341 -4.54 16.96 16.05
C PRO A 341 -5.12 15.62 16.52
N TYR A 342 -4.71 14.53 15.87
CA TYR A 342 -5.07 13.19 16.31
C TYR A 342 -4.12 12.76 17.43
N MET A 343 -4.69 12.37 18.57
CA MET A 343 -3.94 12.06 19.77
C MET A 343 -3.84 10.56 19.99
N VAL A 344 -2.62 10.06 20.22
CA VAL A 344 -2.33 8.69 20.69
C VAL A 344 -1.45 8.84 21.92
N ASP A 345 -1.89 8.29 23.06
CA ASP A 345 -1.20 8.40 24.35
C ASP A 345 -0.80 9.86 24.68
N ASP A 346 -1.76 10.78 24.52
CA ASP A 346 -1.61 12.23 24.72
C ASP A 346 -0.54 12.91 23.83
N GLN A 347 -0.05 12.22 22.80
CA GLN A 347 0.86 12.77 21.82
C GLN A 347 0.18 12.95 20.46
N PRO A 348 0.39 14.10 19.80
CA PRO A 348 -0.11 14.28 18.45
C PRO A 348 0.72 13.45 17.46
N VAL A 349 0.00 12.67 16.64
CA VAL A 349 0.60 11.81 15.62
C VAL A 349 0.00 12.12 14.25
N PRO A 350 0.80 12.07 13.17
CA PRO A 350 0.25 12.12 11.81
C PRO A 350 -0.63 10.88 11.58
N VAL A 351 -1.70 11.05 10.83
CA VAL A 351 -2.60 9.93 10.47
C VAL A 351 -3.06 10.03 9.04
N CYS A 352 -3.31 8.87 8.43
CA CYS A 352 -3.94 8.77 7.12
C CYS A 352 -5.29 8.08 7.23
N THR A 353 -6.25 8.38 6.35
CA THR A 353 -7.51 7.64 6.24
C THR A 353 -8.01 7.63 4.79
N TYR A 354 -9.03 6.81 4.51
CA TYR A 354 -9.62 6.64 3.19
C TYR A 354 -11.02 7.25 3.12
N ILE A 355 -11.18 8.34 2.38
CA ILE A 355 -12.48 9.00 2.18
C ILE A 355 -13.09 8.53 0.87
N THR A 356 -14.35 8.09 0.91
CA THR A 356 -15.13 7.74 -0.28
C THR A 356 -16.11 8.86 -0.61
N PHE A 357 -16.01 9.41 -1.82
CA PHE A 357 -16.97 10.36 -2.36
C PHE A 357 -17.94 9.62 -3.27
N ILE A 358 -19.23 9.78 -2.98
CA ILE A 358 -20.32 9.25 -3.81
C ILE A 358 -21.12 10.45 -4.30
N TYR A 359 -21.20 10.62 -5.61
CA TYR A 359 -22.08 11.61 -6.22
C TYR A 359 -23.13 10.89 -7.05
N SER A 360 -24.39 11.26 -6.84
CA SER A 360 -25.52 10.78 -7.64
C SER A 360 -26.30 11.98 -8.17
N GLN A 361 -26.72 11.91 -9.42
CA GLN A 361 -27.65 12.86 -10.01
C GLN A 361 -28.73 12.11 -10.79
N GLN A 362 -29.95 12.64 -10.79
CA GLN A 362 -31.04 12.02 -11.56
C GLN A 362 -30.73 12.12 -13.05
N GLY A 363 -30.72 10.97 -13.73
CA GLY A 363 -30.62 10.94 -15.19
C GLY A 363 -31.84 11.62 -15.81
N ARG A 364 -31.67 12.24 -16.99
CA ARG A 364 -32.83 12.65 -17.78
C ARG A 364 -33.62 11.39 -18.13
N PRO A 365 -34.95 11.35 -17.91
CA PRO A 365 -35.75 10.25 -18.43
C PRO A 365 -35.55 10.19 -19.94
N VAL A 366 -35.04 9.06 -20.43
CA VAL A 366 -34.89 8.82 -21.87
C VAL A 366 -36.31 8.74 -22.43
N LYS A 367 -36.74 9.77 -23.16
CA LYS A 367 -37.99 9.69 -23.93
C LYS A 367 -37.79 8.61 -25.00
N VAL A 368 -38.37 7.45 -24.78
CA VAL A 368 -38.48 6.41 -25.80
C VAL A 368 -39.43 6.95 -26.87
N VAL A 369 -38.87 7.46 -27.96
CA VAL A 369 -39.66 7.79 -29.15
C VAL A 369 -40.11 6.45 -29.74
N ARG A 370 -41.42 6.20 -29.67
CA ARG A 370 -42.06 5.01 -30.27
C ARG A 370 -42.45 5.27 -31.71
#